data_AF-A0A6F8P0S8-F1
#
_entry.id   AF-A0A6F8P0S8-F1
#
_cell.length_a   1.000
_cell.length_b   1.000
_cell.length_c   1.000
_cell.angle_alpha   90.00
_cell.angle_beta   90.00
_cell.angle_gamma   90.00
#
_symmetry.space_group_name_H-M   'P 1'
#
loop_
_entity.id
_entity.type
_entity.pdbx_description
1 polymer ?
#
loop_
_entity_poly.entity_id
_entity_poly.type
_entity_poly.pdbx_seq_one_letter_code
_entity_poly.pdbx_strand_id
1 'polypeptide(L)'
;MESKKGKKFIFPENVNSGYGVWKGITLGYFLINILPTILIGIIIVFLIPPNQLFPAPYNYIVGITKAVIVIIGVVIRLAFITSSPVSSRPNITYSRHKKLVKDYKKRQKLLYMKKKSERGH
;
A
#
# COMPACT_ATOMS: atom_id res chain seq x y z
N MET A 1 -14.04 30.45 43.90
CA MET A 1 -14.17 30.50 42.43
C MET A 1 -13.53 29.25 41.86
N GLU A 2 -14.32 28.26 41.44
CA GLU A 2 -13.78 27.09 40.74
C GLU A 2 -13.43 27.46 39.29
N SER A 3 -12.17 27.33 38.92
CA SER A 3 -11.73 27.52 37.53
C SER A 3 -12.32 26.41 36.65
N LYS A 4 -13.28 26.76 35.78
CA LYS A 4 -13.80 25.80 34.79
C LYS A 4 -12.68 25.40 33.84
N LYS A 5 -12.23 24.16 33.93
CA LYS A 5 -11.20 23.58 33.07
C LYS A 5 -11.74 23.52 31.64
N GLY A 6 -11.11 24.23 30.70
CA GLY A 6 -11.49 24.23 29.29
C GLY A 6 -11.51 22.82 28.69
N LYS A 7 -12.40 22.59 27.71
CA LYS A 7 -12.55 21.28 27.04
C LYS A 7 -11.22 20.85 26.41
N LYS A 8 -10.72 19.68 26.80
CA LYS A 8 -9.57 19.05 26.15
C LYS A 8 -10.03 18.33 24.90
N PHE A 9 -9.55 18.77 23.74
CA PHE A 9 -9.74 18.06 22.49
C PHE A 9 -8.68 16.97 22.36
N ILE A 10 -9.14 15.72 22.30
CA ILE A 10 -8.28 14.58 22.00
C ILE A 10 -8.42 14.33 20.50
N PHE A 11 -7.35 14.59 19.75
CA PHE A 11 -7.30 14.23 18.34
C PHE A 11 -6.92 12.74 18.24
N PRO A 12 -7.73 11.91 17.57
CA PRO A 12 -7.37 10.52 17.37
C PRO A 12 -6.12 10.46 16.48
N GLU A 13 -5.11 9.70 16.91
CA GLU A 13 -3.82 9.64 16.20
C GLU A 13 -3.91 8.91 14.84
N ASN A 14 -5.04 8.23 14.57
CA ASN A 14 -5.27 7.36 13.42
C ASN A 14 -6.55 7.71 12.63
N VAL A 15 -6.91 8.99 12.49
CA VAL A 15 -8.01 9.37 11.58
C VAL A 15 -7.51 9.28 10.13
N ASN A 16 -7.93 8.24 9.42
CA ASN A 16 -7.73 8.11 7.98
C ASN A 16 -9.06 8.36 7.26
N SER A 17 -9.05 9.21 6.23
CA SER A 17 -10.27 9.57 5.48
C SER A 17 -10.72 8.51 4.48
N GLY A 18 -9.91 7.47 4.25
CA GLY A 18 -10.25 6.39 3.32
C GLY A 18 -10.96 5.21 4.00
N TYR A 19 -11.80 4.51 3.23
CA TYR A 19 -12.42 3.26 3.65
C TYR A 19 -11.35 2.23 4.04
N GLY A 20 -11.33 1.82 5.31
CA GLY A 20 -10.39 0.82 5.82
C GLY A 20 -10.78 -0.59 5.37
N VAL A 21 -9.80 -1.37 4.93
CA VAL A 21 -10.00 -2.78 4.54
C VAL A 21 -9.27 -3.72 5.51
N TRP A 22 -8.01 -3.43 5.85
CA TRP A 22 -7.21 -4.30 6.73
C TRP A 22 -6.04 -3.56 7.37
N LYS A 23 -5.87 -3.63 8.70
CA LYS A 23 -4.72 -3.07 9.47
C LYS A 23 -4.15 -1.74 8.91
N GLY A 24 -5.01 -0.73 8.75
CA GLY A 24 -4.59 0.61 8.28
C GLY A 24 -4.42 0.77 6.76
N ILE A 25 -4.68 -0.29 5.98
CA ILE A 25 -4.77 -0.25 4.52
C ILE A 25 -6.15 0.26 4.12
N THR A 26 -6.18 1.29 3.27
CA THR A 26 -7.42 1.79 2.67
C THR A 26 -7.79 1.01 1.41
N LEU A 27 -9.07 1.01 1.05
CA LEU A 27 -9.60 0.33 -0.13
C LEU A 27 -8.91 0.82 -1.41
N GLY A 28 -8.77 2.13 -1.58
CA GLY A 28 -8.04 2.70 -2.71
C GLY A 28 -6.58 2.23 -2.77
N TYR A 29 -5.92 2.11 -1.61
CA TYR A 29 -4.56 1.59 -1.56
C TYR A 29 -4.50 0.11 -1.96
N PHE A 30 -5.46 -0.69 -1.49
CA PHE A 30 -5.58 -2.11 -1.84
C PHE A 30 -5.77 -2.30 -3.36
N LEU A 31 -6.71 -1.57 -3.96
CA LEU A 31 -7.01 -1.66 -5.39
C LEU A 31 -5.81 -1.26 -6.27
N ILE A 32 -5.00 -0.30 -5.83
CA ILE A 32 -3.85 0.17 -6.62
C ILE A 32 -2.62 -0.72 -6.42
N ASN A 33 -2.41 -1.29 -5.22
CA ASN A 33 -1.14 -1.91 -4.85
C ASN A 33 -1.18 -3.43 -4.69
N ILE A 34 -2.35 -4.02 -4.43
CA ILE A 34 -2.52 -5.45 -4.14
C ILE A 34 -3.29 -6.13 -5.27
N LEU A 35 -4.39 -5.52 -5.73
CA LEU A 35 -5.20 -6.09 -6.81
C LEU A 35 -4.42 -6.39 -8.10
N PRO A 36 -3.50 -5.52 -8.59
CA PRO A 36 -2.72 -5.83 -9.81
C PRO A 36 -1.83 -7.05 -9.63
N THR A 37 -1.27 -7.26 -8.43
CA THR A 37 -0.45 -8.45 -8.13
C THR A 37 -1.28 -9.73 -8.16
N ILE A 38 -2.51 -9.68 -7.64
CA ILE A 38 -3.45 -10.82 -7.70
C ILE A 38 -3.83 -11.11 -9.16
N LEU A 39 -4.16 -10.08 -9.93
CA LEU A 39 -4.53 -10.22 -11.35
C LEU A 39 -3.40 -10.83 -12.18
N ILE A 40 -2.15 -10.37 -12.00
CA ILE A 40 -0.98 -10.96 -12.65
C ILE A 40 -0.82 -12.43 -12.24
N GLY A 41 -1.01 -12.75 -10.96
CA GLY A 41 -0.97 -14.14 -10.48
C GLY A 41 -2.01 -15.03 -11.15
N ILE A 42 -3.25 -14.55 -11.30
CA ILE A 42 -4.32 -15.26 -12.02
C ILE A 42 -3.93 -15.48 -13.48
N ILE A 43 -3.40 -14.45 -14.16
CA ILE A 43 -2.94 -14.58 -15.55
C ILE A 43 -1.85 -15.65 -15.65
N ILE A 44 -0.86 -15.67 -14.76
CA ILE A 44 0.21 -16.68 -14.75
C ILE A 44 -0.35 -18.10 -14.58
N VAL A 45 -1.33 -18.27 -13.70
CA VAL A 45 -1.96 -19.58 -13.44
C VAL A 45 -2.72 -20.07 -14.68
N PHE A 46 -3.49 -19.20 -15.34
CA PHE A 46 -4.37 -19.57 -16.45
C PHE A 46 -3.67 -19.60 -17.82
N LEU A 47 -2.68 -18.75 -18.06
CA LEU A 47 -2.04 -18.62 -19.37
C LEU A 47 -1.00 -19.73 -19.64
N ILE A 48 -0.42 -20.31 -18.59
CA ILE A 48 0.57 -21.39 -18.72
C ILE A 48 -0.17 -22.73 -18.60
N PRO A 49 -0.35 -23.49 -19.69
CA PRO A 49 -1.10 -24.73 -19.63
C PRO A 49 -0.34 -25.78 -18.79
N PRO A 50 -1.05 -26.62 -18.01
CA PRO A 50 -0.43 -27.52 -17.03
C PRO A 50 0.35 -28.69 -17.67
N ASN A 51 0.08 -28.99 -18.93
CA ASN A 51 0.58 -30.12 -19.69
C ASN A 51 1.99 -29.93 -20.28
N GLN A 52 2.68 -28.81 -20.03
CA GLN A 52 4.01 -28.56 -20.59
C GLN A 52 5.17 -29.21 -19.81
N LEU A 53 4.97 -29.56 -18.53
CA LEU A 53 6.05 -30.06 -17.65
C LEU A 53 5.82 -31.47 -17.11
N PHE A 54 4.57 -31.91 -16.97
CA PHE A 54 4.22 -33.25 -16.47
C PHE A 54 3.09 -33.83 -17.32
N PRO A 55 3.16 -35.11 -17.73
CA PRO A 55 2.05 -35.79 -18.40
C PRO A 55 0.89 -36.02 -17.42
N ALA A 56 -0.33 -36.17 -17.96
CA ALA A 56 -1.49 -36.61 -17.18
C ALA A 56 -1.12 -37.94 -16.48
N PRO A 57 -1.36 -38.11 -15.15
CA PRO A 57 -2.42 -37.51 -14.34
C PRO A 57 -2.02 -36.32 -13.43
N TYR A 58 -0.76 -35.86 -13.43
CA TYR A 58 -0.24 -34.95 -12.38
C TYR A 58 -0.51 -33.45 -12.62
N ASN A 59 -1.36 -33.10 -13.60
CA ASN A 59 -1.65 -31.71 -13.98
C ASN A 59 -2.21 -30.86 -12.83
N TYR A 60 -2.95 -31.48 -11.89
CA TYR A 60 -3.47 -30.80 -10.71
C TYR A 60 -2.36 -30.33 -9.77
N ILE A 61 -1.25 -31.07 -9.67
CA ILE A 61 -0.09 -30.71 -8.85
C ILE A 61 0.52 -29.41 -9.38
N VAL A 62 0.68 -29.30 -10.70
CA VAL A 62 1.20 -28.08 -11.35
C VAL A 62 0.31 -26.87 -11.05
N GLY A 63 -1.02 -27.05 -11.09
CA GLY A 63 -1.98 -25.99 -10.74
C GLY A 63 -1.86 -25.54 -9.28
N ILE A 64 -1.77 -26.51 -8.35
CA ILE A 64 -1.60 -26.23 -6.92
C ILE A 64 -0.28 -25.51 -6.66
N THR A 65 0.83 -25.98 -7.23
CA THR A 65 2.15 -25.35 -7.07
C THR A 65 2.13 -23.91 -7.56
N LYS A 66 1.51 -23.62 -8.71
CA LYS A 66 1.36 -22.25 -9.23
C LYS A 66 0.54 -21.38 -8.28
N ALA A 67 -0.58 -21.88 -7.77
CA ALA A 67 -1.41 -21.17 -6.81
C ALA A 67 -0.63 -20.84 -5.53
N VAL A 68 0.15 -21.78 -5.00
CA VAL A 68 1.01 -21.57 -3.82
C VAL A 68 2.04 -20.47 -4.08
N ILE A 69 2.71 -20.47 -5.24
CA ILE A 69 3.67 -19.42 -5.61
C ILE A 69 3.00 -18.03 -5.65
N VAL A 70 1.81 -17.94 -6.24
CA VAL A 70 1.05 -16.68 -6.29
C VAL A 70 0.67 -16.21 -4.89
N ILE A 71 0.18 -17.11 -4.03
CA ILE A 71 -0.17 -16.80 -2.65
C ILE A 71 1.05 -16.27 -1.89
N ILE A 72 2.21 -16.93 -2.01
CA ILE A 72 3.46 -16.48 -1.39
C ILE A 72 3.81 -15.07 -1.86
N GLY A 73 3.72 -14.79 -3.17
CA GLY A 73 3.98 -13.46 -3.73
C GLY A 73 3.05 -12.38 -3.16
N VAL A 74 1.75 -12.68 -3.02
CA VAL A 74 0.76 -11.77 -2.41
C VAL A 74 1.08 -11.53 -0.94
N VAL A 75 1.42 -12.58 -0.19
CA VAL A 75 1.78 -12.48 1.24
C VAL A 75 3.04 -11.63 1.42
N ILE A 76 4.09 -11.85 0.62
CA ILE A 76 5.31 -11.03 0.66
C ILE A 76 4.98 -9.57 0.38
N ARG A 77 4.12 -9.30 -0.62
CA ARG A 77 3.69 -7.94 -0.98
C ARG A 77 2.94 -7.27 0.18
N LEU A 78 2.01 -7.99 0.80
CA LEU A 78 1.27 -7.54 1.97
C LEU A 78 2.18 -7.28 3.17
N ALA A 79 3.14 -8.15 3.43
CA ALA A 79 4.11 -7.99 4.51
C ALA A 79 4.96 -6.73 4.30
N PHE A 80 5.40 -6.46 3.06
CA PHE A 80 6.15 -5.24 2.76
C PHE A 80 5.31 -3.98 2.99
N ILE A 81 4.04 -4.01 2.59
CA ILE A 81 3.10 -2.88 2.77
C ILE A 81 2.78 -2.65 4.24
N THR A 82 2.57 -3.71 5.02
CA THR A 82 2.16 -3.66 6.44
C THR A 82 3.35 -3.61 7.41
N SER A 83 4.58 -3.71 6.89
CA SER A 83 5.80 -3.67 7.69
C SER A 83 5.80 -2.51 8.67
N SER A 84 6.24 -2.82 9.88
CA SER A 84 6.22 -1.95 11.05
C SER A 84 6.79 -0.55 10.77
N PRO A 85 6.34 0.45 11.56
CA PRO A 85 6.69 1.84 11.34
C PRO A 85 8.19 2.11 11.50
N VAL A 86 8.65 3.21 10.91
CA VAL A 86 10.05 3.66 11.02
C VAL A 86 10.34 3.99 12.50
N SER A 87 11.49 3.56 13.03
CA SER A 87 11.85 3.76 14.45
C SER A 87 11.74 5.22 14.91
N SER A 88 11.96 6.19 14.02
CA SER A 88 11.84 7.62 14.33
C SER A 88 10.40 8.15 14.30
N ARG A 89 9.44 7.40 13.74
CA ARG A 89 8.03 7.81 13.58
C ARG A 89 7.11 6.58 13.68
N PRO A 90 6.71 6.15 14.90
CA PRO A 90 5.90 4.95 15.12
C PRO A 90 4.49 5.03 14.52
N ASN A 91 4.03 6.22 14.12
CA ASN A 91 2.71 6.41 13.50
C ASN A 91 2.73 6.32 11.95
N ILE A 92 3.87 6.03 11.31
CA ILE A 92 3.92 5.87 9.85
C ILE A 92 4.63 4.58 9.44
N THR A 93 3.97 3.84 8.55
CA THR A 93 4.52 2.67 7.88
C THR A 93 5.74 3.04 7.03
N TYR A 94 6.69 2.10 6.85
CA TYR A 94 7.88 2.32 6.03
C TYR A 94 7.55 2.74 4.58
N SER A 95 6.56 2.09 3.97
CA SER A 95 6.07 2.40 2.63
C SER A 95 5.61 3.86 2.50
N ARG A 96 4.89 4.36 3.52
CA ARG A 96 4.42 5.75 3.61
C ARG A 96 5.58 6.72 3.81
N HIS A 97 6.53 6.39 4.67
CA HIS A 97 7.74 7.19 4.86
C HIS A 97 8.52 7.36 3.56
N LYS A 98 8.76 6.27 2.81
CA LYS A 98 9.45 6.31 1.52
C LYS A 98 8.71 7.18 0.49
N LYS A 99 7.37 7.12 0.46
CA LYS A 99 6.56 8.00 -0.38
C LYS A 99 6.72 9.47 0.03
N LEU A 100 6.66 9.79 1.32
CA LEU A 100 6.88 11.14 1.83
C LEU A 100 8.25 11.69 1.45
N VAL A 101 9.32 10.89 1.59
CA VAL A 101 10.67 11.29 1.18
C VAL A 101 10.74 11.55 -0.33
N LYS A 102 10.13 10.68 -1.16
CA LYS A 102 10.07 10.86 -2.61
C LYS A 102 9.31 12.12 -2.99
N ASP A 103 8.15 12.35 -2.38
CA ASP A 103 7.31 13.52 -2.63
C ASP A 103 8.00 14.81 -2.16
N TYR A 104 8.71 14.76 -1.03
CA TYR A 104 9.51 15.88 -0.53
C TYR A 104 10.62 16.26 -1.50
N LYS A 105 11.41 15.28 -1.99
CA LYS A 105 12.45 15.52 -3.00
C LYS A 105 11.88 16.13 -4.29
N LYS A 106 10.68 15.72 -4.71
CA LYS A 106 9.99 16.32 -5.86
C LYS A 106 9.54 17.75 -5.59
N ARG A 107 9.05 18.05 -4.38
CA ARG A 107 8.54 19.38 -3.98
C ARG A 107 9.63 20.39 -3.65
N GLN A 108 10.79 19.97 -3.16
CA GLN A 108 11.92 20.90 -2.97
C GLN A 108 12.34 21.57 -4.29
N LYS A 109 12.06 20.93 -5.44
CA LYS A 109 12.22 21.53 -6.76
C LYS A 109 11.13 22.55 -7.16
N LEU A 110 10.14 22.78 -6.32
CA LEU A 110 9.00 23.66 -6.59
C LEU A 110 8.94 24.85 -5.61
N LEU A 111 9.60 24.76 -4.45
CA LEU A 111 9.64 25.84 -3.46
C LEU A 111 10.44 27.07 -3.91
N TYR A 112 11.24 26.94 -4.98
CA TYR A 112 11.91 28.06 -5.66
C TYR A 112 11.16 28.57 -6.89
N MET A 113 10.04 27.94 -7.29
CA MET A 113 9.21 28.49 -8.36
C MET A 113 8.53 29.73 -7.80
N LYS A 114 9.06 30.91 -8.18
CA LYS A 114 8.50 32.22 -7.91
C LYS A 114 6.98 32.15 -8.11
N LYS A 115 6.20 32.47 -7.07
CA LYS A 115 4.74 32.54 -7.12
C LYS A 115 4.40 33.34 -8.39
N LYS A 116 3.74 32.72 -9.38
CA LYS A 116 3.30 33.42 -10.59
C LYS A 116 2.51 34.61 -10.10
N SER A 117 3.01 35.83 -10.35
CA SER A 117 2.36 37.04 -9.86
C SER A 117 0.90 36.95 -10.26
N GLU A 118 0.01 37.04 -9.27
CA GLU A 118 -1.39 37.33 -9.52
C GLU A 118 -1.37 38.56 -10.43
N ARG A 119 -1.78 38.38 -11.68
CA ARG A 119 -1.89 39.47 -12.64
C ARG A 119 -2.90 40.42 -12.03
N GLY A 120 -2.43 41.50 -11.45
CA GLY A 120 -3.18 42.74 -11.45
C GLY A 120 -3.34 43.11 -12.92
N HIS A 121 -4.57 43.01 -13.42
CA HIS A 121 -5.21 43.79 -14.47
C HIS A 121 -6.59 43.19 -14.71
#